data_AF-A0A7W4J1Q1-F1
#
_entry.id   AF-A0A7W4J1Q1-F1
#
_cell.length_a   1.000
_cell.length_b   1.000
_cell.length_c   1.000
_cell.angle_alpha   90.00
_cell.angle_beta   90.00
_cell.angle_gamma   90.00
#
_symmetry.space_group_name_H-M   'P 1'
#
loop_
_entity.id
_entity.type
_entity.pdbx_description
1 polymer ?
#
loop_
_entity_poly.entity_id
_entity_poly.type
_entity_poly.pdbx_seq_one_letter_code
_entity_poly.pdbx_strand_id
1 'polypeptide(L)'
;MQQISNIHIPVGPEWKPASGQLSALVSGRREGMAILPRDLPPAVVSEAKAQAALAKEALRPASPGVIMAWLKKLAPMVANAPADAGAVTASAEAIIEICGDLPAGVWSPAARKSWITQGRDAAGRLPGTFWPRPSELYATLRPIADRIASELDGCRALIAIAENAPEPARTVPTHQEREAVAAAMAEVRAQQAARDAEEQKLREFGLYMPGNDVSLRGPALIAALKADLPKMSAEMREVTELRIASLQKAHDFAEQIGAGAGDSA
;
A
#
# COMPACT_ATOMS: atom_id res chain seq x y z
N MET A 1 29.12 42.45 -13.13
CA MET A 1 27.73 42.33 -12.63
C MET A 1 26.80 42.23 -13.82
N GLN A 2 26.16 41.07 -14.01
CA GLN A 2 24.84 40.95 -14.64
C GLN A 2 24.22 39.63 -14.16
N GLN A 3 23.05 39.77 -13.55
CA GLN A 3 22.28 38.71 -12.92
C GLN A 3 21.83 37.69 -13.98
N ILE A 4 22.47 36.51 -14.02
CA ILE A 4 21.82 35.35 -14.62
C ILE A 4 20.88 34.82 -13.55
N SER A 5 19.63 35.28 -13.66
CA SER A 5 18.48 34.90 -12.86
C SER A 5 18.51 33.42 -12.51
N ASN A 6 18.25 33.12 -11.23
CA ASN A 6 17.86 31.81 -10.75
C ASN A 6 16.59 31.36 -11.49
N ILE A 7 16.74 30.82 -12.70
CA ILE A 7 15.67 30.09 -13.37
C ILE A 7 15.56 28.78 -12.60
N HIS A 8 14.67 28.78 -11.61
CA HIS A 8 14.16 27.55 -11.03
C HIS A 8 13.36 26.86 -12.13
N ILE A 9 14.03 25.98 -12.89
CA ILE A 9 13.34 25.07 -13.81
C ILE A 9 12.61 24.10 -12.89
N PRO A 10 11.25 24.10 -12.86
CA PRO A 10 10.52 23.13 -12.05
C PRO A 10 10.88 21.75 -12.57
N VAL A 11 11.63 21.01 -11.76
CA VAL A 11 11.91 19.60 -12.02
C VAL A 11 10.60 18.89 -11.69
N GLY A 12 9.78 18.64 -12.71
CA GLY A 12 8.63 17.75 -12.59
C GLY A 12 9.05 16.41 -11.99
N PRO A 13 8.09 15.59 -11.50
CA PRO A 13 8.42 14.30 -10.91
C PRO A 13 9.30 13.49 -11.88
N GLU A 14 10.49 13.12 -11.41
CA GLU A 14 11.45 12.33 -12.17
C GLU A 14 10.80 10.98 -12.49
N TRP A 15 10.69 10.65 -13.78
CA TRP A 15 10.23 9.34 -14.18
C TRP A 15 11.20 8.28 -13.66
N LYS A 16 10.63 7.26 -13.02
CA LYS A 16 11.33 6.07 -12.58
C LYS A 16 10.64 4.87 -13.19
N PRO A 17 11.38 3.83 -13.61
CA PRO A 17 10.77 2.62 -14.11
C PRO A 17 9.77 2.03 -13.11
N ALA A 18 8.71 1.42 -13.64
CA ALA A 18 7.75 0.67 -12.85
C ALA A 18 8.47 -0.38 -12.00
N SER A 19 7.97 -0.61 -10.79
CA SER A 19 8.54 -1.55 -9.83
C SER A 19 7.52 -2.62 -9.43
N GLY A 20 7.97 -3.65 -8.72
CA GLY A 20 7.09 -4.68 -8.16
C GLY A 20 6.22 -5.37 -9.22
N GLN A 21 4.93 -5.53 -8.89
CA GLN A 21 3.97 -6.27 -9.70
C GLN A 21 3.71 -5.62 -11.07
N LEU A 22 3.61 -4.29 -11.13
CA LEU A 22 3.40 -3.59 -12.39
C LEU A 22 4.57 -3.82 -13.37
N SER A 23 5.81 -3.78 -12.87
CA SER A 23 7.01 -4.06 -13.66
C SER A 23 7.01 -5.47 -14.24
N ALA A 24 6.60 -6.46 -13.44
CA ALA A 24 6.51 -7.85 -13.85
C ALA A 24 5.44 -8.06 -14.94
N LEU A 25 4.27 -7.42 -14.80
CA LEU A 25 3.18 -7.51 -15.77
C LEU A 25 3.55 -6.85 -17.11
N VAL A 26 4.17 -5.67 -17.07
CA VAL A 26 4.65 -4.97 -18.29
C VAL A 26 5.73 -5.81 -18.99
N SER A 27 6.68 -6.37 -18.22
CA SER A 27 7.76 -7.20 -18.77
C SER A 27 7.25 -8.52 -19.35
N GLY A 28 6.40 -9.24 -18.59
CA GLY A 28 5.80 -10.49 -19.04
C GLY A 28 4.98 -10.29 -20.32
N ARG A 29 4.20 -9.21 -20.41
CA ARG A 29 3.47 -8.87 -21.64
C ARG A 29 4.41 -8.64 -22.82
N ARG A 30 5.51 -7.90 -22.62
CA ARG A 30 6.51 -7.65 -23.67
C ARG A 30 7.15 -8.95 -24.16
N GLU A 31 7.27 -9.94 -23.29
CA GLU A 31 7.77 -11.29 -23.59
C GLU A 31 6.68 -12.22 -24.18
N GLY A 32 5.48 -11.71 -24.43
CA GLY A 32 4.37 -12.46 -25.04
C GLY A 32 3.48 -13.22 -24.06
N MET A 33 3.62 -12.99 -22.75
CA MET A 33 2.73 -13.56 -21.75
C MET A 33 1.31 -12.98 -21.89
N ALA A 34 0.31 -13.86 -21.95
CA ALA A 34 -1.09 -13.46 -21.95
C ALA A 34 -1.47 -12.93 -20.56
N ILE A 35 -1.81 -11.65 -20.48
CA ILE A 35 -2.33 -11.01 -19.27
C ILE A 35 -3.85 -10.99 -19.33
N LEU A 36 -4.51 -11.56 -18.32
CA LEU A 36 -5.96 -11.64 -18.23
C LEU A 36 -6.51 -10.57 -17.28
N PRO A 37 -7.81 -10.19 -17.40
CA PRO A 37 -8.42 -9.22 -16.50
C PRO A 37 -8.30 -9.57 -15.00
N ARG A 38 -8.35 -10.86 -14.66
CA ARG A 38 -8.19 -11.34 -13.27
C ARG A 38 -6.80 -11.06 -12.69
N ASP A 39 -5.79 -10.86 -13.55
CA ASP A 39 -4.41 -10.55 -13.16
C ASP A 39 -4.22 -9.05 -12.88
N LEU A 40 -5.26 -8.24 -13.13
CA LEU A 40 -5.27 -6.78 -13.02
C LEU A 40 -6.25 -6.30 -11.94
N PRO A 41 -5.91 -6.48 -10.65
CA PRO A 41 -6.72 -5.92 -9.58
C PRO A 41 -6.77 -4.38 -9.66
N PRO A 42 -7.80 -3.72 -9.11
CA PRO A 42 -7.98 -2.27 -9.22
C PRO A 42 -6.76 -1.44 -8.76
N ALA A 43 -6.04 -1.91 -7.75
CA ALA A 43 -4.80 -1.28 -7.27
C ALA A 43 -3.71 -1.24 -8.35
N VAL A 44 -3.51 -2.34 -9.09
CA VAL A 44 -2.53 -2.43 -10.18
C VAL A 44 -2.95 -1.56 -11.36
N VAL A 45 -4.24 -1.49 -11.68
CA VAL A 45 -4.76 -0.61 -12.73
C VAL A 45 -4.56 0.87 -12.37
N SER A 46 -4.79 1.23 -11.10
CA SER A 46 -4.52 2.58 -10.60
C SER A 46 -3.03 2.94 -10.69
N GLU A 47 -2.15 2.02 -10.29
CA GLU A 47 -0.69 2.17 -10.41
C GLU A 47 -0.27 2.33 -11.88
N ALA A 48 -0.82 1.51 -12.79
CA ALA A 48 -0.57 1.61 -14.23
C ALA A 48 -1.01 2.97 -14.80
N LYS A 49 -2.15 3.52 -14.35
CA LYS A 49 -2.62 4.85 -14.76
C LYS A 49 -1.67 5.95 -14.28
N ALA A 50 -1.22 5.88 -13.03
CA ALA A 50 -0.25 6.82 -12.48
C ALA A 50 1.10 6.75 -13.21
N GLN A 51 1.61 5.54 -13.45
CA GLN A 51 2.86 5.32 -14.18
C GLN A 51 2.77 5.79 -15.63
N ALA A 52 1.65 5.51 -16.31
CA ALA A 52 1.41 6.01 -17.67
C ALA A 52 1.40 7.54 -17.73
N ALA A 53 0.86 8.22 -16.71
CA ALA A 53 0.89 9.68 -16.64
C ALA A 53 2.34 10.20 -16.48
N LEU A 54 3.14 9.58 -15.61
CA LEU A 54 4.56 9.93 -15.42
C LEU A 54 5.38 9.68 -16.70
N ALA A 55 5.22 8.52 -17.33
CA ALA A 55 5.92 8.19 -18.58
C ALA A 55 5.52 9.13 -19.74
N LYS A 56 4.22 9.48 -19.83
CA LYS A 56 3.73 10.46 -20.80
C LYS A 56 4.33 11.85 -20.59
N GLU A 57 4.44 12.30 -19.34
CA GLU A 57 5.10 13.58 -19.02
C GLU A 57 6.58 13.54 -19.38
N ALA A 58 7.26 12.45 -19.04
CA ALA A 58 8.67 12.25 -19.35
C ALA A 58 8.97 12.20 -20.86
N LEU A 59 8.01 11.77 -21.69
CA LEU A 59 8.12 11.75 -23.16
C LEU A 59 7.90 13.11 -23.83
N ARG A 60 7.58 14.18 -23.09
CA ARG A 60 7.48 15.51 -23.68
C ARG A 60 8.83 15.95 -24.26
N PRO A 61 8.86 16.77 -25.33
CA PRO A 61 10.10 17.31 -25.87
C PRO A 61 10.91 18.04 -24.79
N ALA A 62 12.22 17.82 -24.77
CA ALA A 62 13.10 18.56 -23.87
C ALA A 62 13.24 20.01 -24.35
N SER A 63 13.14 20.97 -23.43
CA SER A 63 13.51 22.35 -23.75
C SER A 63 15.04 22.49 -23.76
N PRO A 64 15.62 23.41 -24.55
CA PRO A 64 17.04 23.72 -24.49
C PRO A 64 17.53 24.04 -23.06
N GLY A 65 16.69 24.69 -22.25
CA GLY A 65 17.00 25.00 -20.85
C GLY A 65 17.20 23.76 -19.97
N VAL A 66 16.44 22.68 -20.19
CA VAL A 66 16.60 21.41 -19.47
C VAL A 66 17.93 20.74 -19.83
N ILE A 67 18.26 20.71 -21.13
CA ILE A 67 19.52 20.15 -21.65
C ILE A 67 20.71 20.93 -21.07
N MET A 68 20.65 22.27 -21.12
CA MET A 68 21.66 23.15 -20.56
C MET A 68 21.86 22.96 -19.05
N ALA A 69 20.77 22.85 -18.30
CA ALA A 69 20.84 22.60 -16.86
C ALA A 69 21.46 21.23 -16.54
N TRP A 70 21.19 20.23 -17.37
CA TRP A 70 21.80 18.91 -17.23
C TRP A 70 23.31 18.94 -17.51
N LEU A 71 23.72 19.58 -18.62
CA LEU A 71 25.13 19.76 -19.01
C LEU A 71 25.93 20.56 -17.97
N LYS A 72 25.35 21.64 -17.44
CA LYS A 72 25.96 22.44 -16.36
C LYS A 72 26.27 21.58 -15.12
N LYS A 73 25.41 20.63 -14.79
CA LYS A 73 25.61 19.71 -13.66
C LYS A 73 26.57 18.56 -13.98
N LEU A 74 26.81 18.26 -15.26
CA LEU A 74 27.79 17.27 -15.71
C LEU A 74 29.22 17.84 -15.73
N ALA A 75 29.39 19.13 -16.05
CA ALA A 75 30.69 19.80 -16.15
C ALA A 75 31.67 19.50 -14.99
N PRO A 76 31.29 19.56 -13.70
CA PRO A 76 32.25 19.29 -12.61
C PRO A 76 32.62 17.80 -12.46
N MET A 77 32.02 16.90 -13.24
CA MET A 77 32.21 15.45 -13.14
C MET A 77 33.12 14.88 -14.24
N VAL A 78 33.55 15.69 -15.20
CA VAL A 78 34.36 15.27 -16.35
C VAL A 78 35.65 16.07 -16.44
N ALA A 79 36.69 15.47 -17.02
CA ALA A 79 38.04 16.00 -16.99
C ALA A 79 38.29 17.18 -17.95
N ASN A 80 37.52 17.30 -19.03
CA ASN A 80 37.72 18.30 -20.10
C ASN A 80 36.43 19.09 -20.40
N ALA A 81 35.70 19.51 -19.36
CA ALA A 81 34.56 20.39 -19.54
C ALA A 81 34.98 21.69 -20.28
N PRO A 82 34.13 22.25 -21.16
CA PRO A 82 34.42 23.51 -21.84
C PRO A 82 34.73 24.63 -20.84
N ALA A 83 35.85 25.33 -21.05
CA ALA A 83 36.42 26.24 -20.05
C ALA A 83 35.89 27.68 -20.12
N ASP A 84 35.49 28.15 -21.30
CA ASP A 84 34.98 29.50 -21.54
C ASP A 84 33.53 29.51 -22.06
N ALA A 85 32.88 30.67 -21.97
CA ALA A 85 31.48 30.83 -22.32
C ALA A 85 31.18 30.53 -23.81
N GLY A 86 32.11 30.81 -24.72
CA GLY A 86 31.97 30.52 -26.14
C GLY A 86 32.01 29.01 -26.40
N ALA A 87 32.99 28.32 -25.82
CA ALA A 87 33.12 26.87 -25.92
C ALA A 87 31.94 26.11 -25.27
N VAL A 88 31.42 26.60 -24.14
CA VAL A 88 30.20 26.06 -23.51
C VAL A 88 28.99 26.19 -24.45
N THR A 89 28.80 27.37 -25.04
CA THR A 89 27.66 27.65 -25.92
C THR A 89 27.72 26.78 -27.18
N ALA A 90 28.85 26.76 -27.87
CA ALA A 90 29.02 25.95 -29.09
C ALA A 90 28.87 24.45 -28.82
N SER A 91 29.42 23.95 -27.70
CA SER A 91 29.28 22.54 -27.33
C SER A 91 27.84 22.17 -26.98
N ALA A 92 27.11 23.07 -26.32
CA ALA A 92 25.72 22.84 -25.99
C ALA A 92 24.81 22.90 -27.21
N GLU A 93 25.03 23.84 -28.13
CA GLU A 93 24.30 23.92 -29.40
C GLU A 93 24.45 22.64 -30.21
N ALA A 94 25.68 22.10 -30.32
CA ALA A 94 25.93 20.83 -31.00
C ALA A 94 25.20 19.65 -30.33
N ILE A 95 25.11 19.63 -28.99
CA ILE A 95 24.36 18.60 -28.26
C ILE A 95 22.85 18.78 -28.48
N ILE A 96 22.34 20.01 -28.46
CA ILE A 96 20.92 20.31 -28.69
C ILE A 96 20.52 19.94 -30.13
N GLU A 97 21.38 20.20 -31.11
CA GLU A 97 21.13 19.86 -32.51
C GLU A 97 20.98 18.35 -32.73
N ILE A 98 21.84 17.53 -32.09
CA ILE A 98 21.85 16.08 -32.28
C ILE A 98 20.90 15.34 -31.32
N CYS A 99 20.73 15.84 -30.10
CA CYS A 99 19.97 15.16 -29.04
C CYS A 99 18.65 15.87 -28.68
N GLY A 100 18.28 16.96 -29.37
CA GLY A 100 17.11 17.76 -29.04
C GLY A 100 15.77 17.07 -29.31
N ASP A 101 15.77 16.02 -30.13
CA ASP A 101 14.63 15.12 -30.35
C ASP A 101 14.36 14.20 -29.15
N LEU A 102 15.35 14.02 -28.25
CA LEU A 102 15.20 13.16 -27.09
C LEU A 102 14.27 13.80 -26.04
N PRO A 103 13.42 12.98 -25.40
CA PRO A 103 12.39 13.48 -24.50
C PRO A 103 12.97 13.99 -23.16
N ALA A 104 12.26 14.90 -22.50
CA ALA A 104 12.69 15.55 -21.26
C ALA A 104 13.15 14.55 -20.17
N GLY A 105 12.51 13.39 -20.08
CA GLY A 105 12.80 12.34 -19.10
C GLY A 105 14.19 11.72 -19.18
N VAL A 106 14.87 11.78 -20.34
CA VAL A 106 16.25 11.26 -20.44
C VAL A 106 17.27 12.18 -19.76
N TRP A 107 16.94 13.46 -19.58
CA TRP A 107 17.83 14.46 -18.99
C TRP A 107 17.77 14.43 -17.46
N SER A 108 17.91 13.23 -16.89
CA SER A 108 17.74 12.95 -15.46
C SER A 108 19.08 12.83 -14.72
N PRO A 109 19.09 12.98 -13.38
CA PRO A 109 20.22 12.59 -12.54
C PRO A 109 20.67 11.14 -12.77
N ALA A 110 19.73 10.20 -12.93
CA ALA A 110 20.05 8.80 -13.20
C ALA A 110 20.81 8.61 -14.52
N ALA A 111 20.42 9.30 -15.59
CA ALA A 111 21.13 9.28 -16.86
C ALA A 111 22.54 9.89 -16.76
N ARG A 112 22.69 10.96 -15.97
CA ARG A 112 24.01 11.55 -15.69
C ARG A 112 24.92 10.58 -14.94
N LYS A 113 24.38 9.89 -13.94
CA LYS A 113 25.09 8.81 -13.24
C LYS A 113 25.50 7.72 -14.23
N SER A 114 24.57 7.29 -15.09
CA SER A 114 24.85 6.29 -16.12
C SER A 114 25.97 6.71 -17.08
N TRP A 115 26.07 7.99 -17.42
CA TRP A 115 27.17 8.53 -18.23
C TRP A 115 28.51 8.41 -17.51
N ILE A 116 28.61 8.92 -16.27
CA ILE A 116 29.89 8.94 -15.54
C ILE A 116 30.39 7.55 -15.12
N THR A 117 29.47 6.58 -14.95
CA THR A 117 29.82 5.21 -14.56
C THR A 117 30.00 4.26 -15.75
N GLN A 118 30.09 4.76 -16.98
CA GLN A 118 30.33 3.90 -18.12
C GLN A 118 31.68 3.19 -17.99
N GLY A 119 31.67 1.87 -18.22
CA GLY A 119 32.88 1.07 -18.33
C GLY A 119 33.69 1.42 -19.58
N ARG A 120 34.77 0.67 -19.81
CA ARG A 120 35.52 0.80 -21.05
C ARG A 120 34.64 0.39 -22.25
N ASP A 121 34.67 1.18 -23.30
CA ASP A 121 34.05 0.78 -24.57
C ASP A 121 34.88 -0.31 -25.26
N ALA A 122 34.38 -0.85 -26.38
CA ALA A 122 35.08 -1.87 -27.17
C ALA A 122 36.45 -1.40 -27.71
N ALA A 123 36.67 -0.08 -27.77
CA ALA A 123 37.93 0.53 -28.16
C ALA A 123 38.83 0.89 -26.94
N GLY A 124 38.45 0.49 -25.73
CA GLY A 124 39.18 0.74 -24.49
C GLY A 124 39.06 2.15 -23.92
N ARG A 125 38.25 3.03 -24.52
CA ARG A 125 38.02 4.42 -24.07
C ARG A 125 37.13 4.45 -22.84
N LEU A 126 37.17 5.57 -22.10
CA LEU A 126 36.34 5.82 -20.92
C LEU A 126 35.39 7.00 -21.19
N PRO A 127 34.24 6.79 -21.87
CA PRO A 127 33.36 7.88 -22.29
C PRO A 127 32.89 8.76 -21.12
N GLY A 128 32.60 8.14 -19.96
CA GLY A 128 32.14 8.84 -18.75
C GLY A 128 33.15 9.78 -18.09
N THR A 129 34.43 9.71 -18.48
CA THR A 129 35.49 10.57 -17.94
C THR A 129 35.59 11.93 -18.66
N PHE A 130 35.10 12.00 -19.90
CA PHE A 130 35.25 13.18 -20.75
C PHE A 130 33.89 13.84 -21.04
N TRP A 131 33.94 15.10 -21.47
CA TRP A 131 32.80 15.80 -21.99
C TRP A 131 32.20 15.03 -23.17
N PRO A 132 30.88 14.79 -23.18
CA PRO A 132 30.25 13.95 -24.18
C PRO A 132 30.40 14.52 -25.58
N ARG A 133 30.73 13.64 -26.52
CA ARG A 133 30.43 13.90 -27.94
C ARG A 133 28.93 13.76 -28.15
N PRO A 134 28.28 14.60 -28.98
CA PRO A 134 26.84 14.53 -29.21
C PRO A 134 26.34 13.13 -29.59
N SER A 135 27.06 12.43 -30.48
CA SER A 135 26.71 11.06 -30.90
C SER A 135 26.80 10.01 -29.79
N GLU A 136 27.80 10.13 -28.91
CA GLU A 136 28.00 9.21 -27.77
C GLU A 136 26.93 9.42 -26.71
N LEU A 137 26.57 10.68 -26.48
CA LEU A 137 25.48 11.04 -25.59
C LEU A 137 24.14 10.56 -26.13
N TYR A 138 23.88 10.75 -27.43
CA TYR A 138 22.68 10.24 -28.09
C TYR A 138 22.55 8.72 -27.91
N ALA A 139 23.61 7.97 -28.23
CA ALA A 139 23.62 6.52 -28.08
C ALA A 139 23.40 6.07 -26.62
N THR A 140 23.84 6.86 -25.65
CA THR A 140 23.64 6.60 -24.22
C THR A 140 22.20 6.86 -23.77
N LEU A 141 21.62 7.97 -24.23
CA LEU A 141 20.31 8.43 -23.77
C LEU A 141 19.15 7.76 -24.52
N ARG A 142 19.36 7.35 -25.77
CA ARG A 142 18.33 6.75 -26.62
C ARG A 142 17.69 5.50 -26.00
N PRO A 143 18.43 4.53 -25.43
CA PRO A 143 17.84 3.38 -24.74
C PRO A 143 16.95 3.76 -23.56
N ILE A 144 17.22 4.89 -22.89
CA ILE A 144 16.38 5.41 -21.80
C ILE A 144 15.06 5.93 -22.40
N ALA A 145 15.09 6.69 -23.49
CA ALA A 145 13.89 7.14 -24.20
C ALA A 145 13.02 5.96 -24.65
N ASP A 146 13.63 4.96 -25.29
CA ASP A 146 12.94 3.76 -25.77
C ASP A 146 12.29 2.99 -24.60
N ARG A 147 12.95 2.95 -23.43
CA ARG A 147 12.39 2.34 -22.22
C ARG A 147 11.17 3.09 -21.69
N ILE A 148 11.20 4.43 -21.66
CA ILE A 148 10.05 5.24 -21.22
C ILE A 148 8.86 5.01 -22.17
N ALA A 149 9.11 5.00 -23.49
CA ALA A 149 8.09 4.74 -24.50
C ALA A 149 7.47 3.35 -24.35
N SER A 150 8.31 2.32 -24.26
CA SER A 150 7.87 0.93 -24.08
C SER A 150 7.05 0.75 -22.80
N GLU A 151 7.42 1.42 -21.71
CA GLU A 151 6.68 1.34 -20.46
C GLU A 151 5.31 2.04 -20.54
N LEU A 152 5.22 3.18 -21.20
CA LEU A 152 3.95 3.85 -21.46
C LEU A 152 3.00 2.96 -22.25
N ASP A 153 3.50 2.33 -23.33
CA ASP A 153 2.71 1.42 -24.15
C ASP A 153 2.28 0.17 -23.37
N GLY A 154 3.17 -0.38 -22.55
CA GLY A 154 2.86 -1.47 -21.62
C GLY A 154 1.73 -1.09 -20.66
N CYS A 155 1.83 0.05 -19.98
CA CYS A 155 0.81 0.51 -19.04
C CYS A 155 -0.54 0.76 -19.73
N ARG A 156 -0.54 1.42 -20.90
CA ARG A 156 -1.76 1.63 -21.71
C ARG A 156 -2.44 0.33 -22.08
N ALA A 157 -1.65 -0.67 -22.46
CA ALA A 157 -2.20 -1.96 -22.83
C ALA A 157 -2.82 -2.71 -21.64
N LEU A 158 -2.23 -2.62 -20.44
CA LEU A 158 -2.82 -3.17 -19.22
C LEU A 158 -4.13 -2.45 -18.86
N ILE A 159 -4.15 -1.12 -18.94
CA ILE A 159 -5.35 -0.32 -18.71
C ILE A 159 -6.47 -0.73 -19.68
N ALA A 160 -6.15 -0.90 -20.96
CA ALA A 160 -7.12 -1.31 -21.96
C ALA A 160 -7.68 -2.73 -21.69
N ILE A 161 -6.88 -3.68 -21.20
CA ILE A 161 -7.41 -5.00 -20.80
C ILE A 161 -8.41 -4.85 -19.66
N ALA A 162 -8.08 -4.05 -18.65
CA ALA A 162 -8.95 -3.86 -17.50
C ALA A 162 -10.27 -3.14 -17.87
N GLU A 163 -10.21 -2.17 -18.77
CA GLU A 163 -11.39 -1.40 -19.22
C GLU A 163 -12.29 -2.20 -20.18
N ASN A 164 -11.73 -3.13 -20.95
CA ASN A 164 -12.50 -4.04 -21.82
C ASN A 164 -12.92 -5.34 -21.11
N ALA A 165 -12.64 -5.48 -19.81
CA ALA A 165 -13.09 -6.64 -19.06
C ALA A 165 -14.62 -6.65 -19.02
N PRO A 166 -15.29 -7.76 -19.42
CA PRO A 166 -16.73 -7.84 -19.32
C PRO A 166 -17.13 -7.61 -17.87
N GLU A 167 -18.02 -6.64 -17.63
CA GLU A 167 -18.58 -6.40 -16.31
C GLU A 167 -19.19 -7.72 -15.84
N PRO A 168 -18.80 -8.27 -14.68
CA PRO A 168 -19.38 -9.51 -14.21
C PRO A 168 -20.88 -9.29 -14.12
N ALA A 169 -21.64 -10.04 -14.91
CA ALA A 169 -23.08 -9.95 -14.92
C ALA A 169 -23.54 -10.08 -13.47
N ARG A 170 -24.14 -9.01 -12.93
CA ARG A 170 -24.78 -9.07 -11.61
C ARG A 170 -25.91 -10.08 -11.75
N THR A 171 -25.64 -11.33 -11.36
CA THR A 171 -26.68 -12.35 -11.29
C THR A 171 -27.67 -11.87 -10.24
N VAL A 172 -28.89 -11.57 -10.70
CA VAL A 172 -29.98 -11.26 -9.79
C VAL A 172 -30.12 -12.47 -8.87
N PRO A 173 -30.02 -12.31 -7.53
CA PRO A 173 -30.14 -13.43 -6.63
C PRO A 173 -31.43 -14.19 -6.90
N THR A 174 -31.30 -15.49 -7.12
CA THR A 174 -32.40 -16.41 -7.40
C THR A 174 -33.39 -16.42 -6.24
N HIS A 175 -34.62 -16.88 -6.48
CA HIS A 175 -35.61 -17.01 -5.41
C HIS A 175 -35.09 -17.88 -4.25
N GLN A 176 -34.43 -18.98 -4.60
CA GLN A 176 -33.85 -19.92 -3.64
C GLN A 176 -32.73 -19.28 -2.80
N GLU A 177 -31.87 -18.44 -3.39
CA GLU A 177 -30.84 -17.71 -2.64
C GLU A 177 -31.46 -16.67 -1.70
N ARG A 178 -32.55 -16.01 -2.12
CA ARG A 178 -33.28 -15.06 -1.24
C ARG A 178 -33.93 -15.76 -0.07
N GLU A 179 -34.51 -16.94 -0.29
CA GLU A 179 -35.08 -17.77 0.78
C GLU A 179 -34.01 -18.27 1.75
N ALA A 180 -32.86 -18.73 1.24
CA ALA A 180 -31.74 -19.17 2.06
C ALA A 180 -31.18 -18.03 2.93
N VAL A 181 -31.02 -16.82 2.36
CA VAL A 181 -30.58 -15.64 3.10
C VAL A 181 -31.64 -15.21 4.12
N ALA A 182 -32.92 -15.24 3.76
CA ALA A 182 -34.00 -14.91 4.70
C ALA A 182 -34.04 -15.88 5.89
N ALA A 183 -33.85 -17.18 5.65
CA ALA A 183 -33.76 -18.21 6.68
C ALA A 183 -32.53 -17.99 7.59
N ALA A 184 -31.34 -17.77 7.01
CA ALA A 184 -30.13 -17.48 7.76
C ALA A 184 -30.26 -16.21 8.61
N MET A 185 -30.87 -15.14 8.06
CA MET A 185 -31.13 -13.91 8.80
C MET A 185 -32.21 -14.05 9.87
N ALA A 186 -33.15 -14.99 9.70
CA ALA A 186 -34.12 -15.33 10.75
C ALA A 186 -33.45 -16.08 11.90
N GLU A 187 -32.54 -17.01 11.58
CA GLU A 187 -31.76 -17.75 12.57
C GLU A 187 -30.85 -16.82 13.37
N VAL A 188 -30.11 -15.93 12.71
CA VAL A 188 -29.27 -14.92 13.38
C VAL A 188 -30.11 -14.03 14.30
N ARG A 189 -31.30 -13.59 13.85
CA ARG A 189 -32.22 -12.80 14.69
C ARG A 189 -32.74 -13.59 15.89
N ALA A 190 -33.05 -14.88 15.74
CA ALA A 190 -33.48 -15.73 16.83
C ALA A 190 -32.36 -15.95 17.86
N GLN A 191 -31.12 -16.17 17.40
CA GLN A 191 -29.95 -16.29 18.28
C GLN A 191 -29.67 -14.98 19.02
N GLN A 192 -29.78 -13.84 18.33
CA GLN A 192 -29.63 -12.52 18.94
C GLN A 192 -30.70 -12.29 20.02
N ALA A 193 -31.97 -12.56 19.71
CA ALA A 193 -33.07 -12.39 20.65
C ALA A 193 -32.94 -13.31 21.88
N ALA A 194 -32.43 -14.54 21.72
CA ALA A 194 -32.16 -15.43 22.83
C ALA A 194 -31.04 -14.91 23.74
N ARG A 195 -29.94 -14.42 23.15
CA ARG A 195 -28.83 -13.80 23.89
C ARG A 195 -29.27 -12.54 24.63
N ASP A 196 -30.04 -11.68 23.98
CA ASP A 196 -30.55 -10.44 24.57
C ASP A 196 -31.50 -10.75 25.75
N ALA A 197 -32.32 -11.80 25.64
CA ALA A 197 -33.20 -12.26 26.72
C ALA A 197 -32.41 -12.83 27.92
N GLU A 198 -31.35 -13.60 27.67
CA GLU A 198 -30.43 -14.08 28.72
C GLU A 198 -29.70 -12.94 29.42
N GLU A 199 -29.17 -11.97 28.65
CA GLU A 199 -28.49 -10.79 29.19
C GLU A 199 -29.45 -9.93 30.02
N GLN A 200 -30.69 -9.76 29.58
CA GLN A 200 -31.71 -9.03 30.33
C GLN A 200 -32.02 -9.70 31.67
N LYS A 201 -32.17 -11.03 31.71
CA LYS A 201 -32.33 -11.80 32.96
C LYS A 201 -31.15 -11.62 33.90
N LEU A 202 -29.93 -11.65 33.36
CA LEU A 202 -28.71 -11.45 34.15
C LEU A 202 -28.61 -10.02 34.68
N ARG A 203 -29.03 -9.01 33.88
CA ARG A 203 -29.05 -7.61 34.31
C ARG A 203 -30.06 -7.36 35.41
N GLU A 204 -31.23 -7.99 35.33
CA GLU A 204 -32.32 -7.85 36.30
C GLU A 204 -32.01 -8.57 37.62
N PHE A 205 -31.54 -9.82 37.57
CA PHE A 205 -31.40 -10.66 38.76
C PHE A 205 -29.95 -10.93 39.19
N GLY A 206 -28.96 -10.74 38.30
CA GLY A 206 -27.56 -11.11 38.55
C GLY A 206 -26.89 -10.34 39.68
N LEU A 207 -27.37 -9.13 39.98
CA LEU A 207 -26.89 -8.28 41.08
C LEU A 207 -27.76 -8.33 42.34
N TYR A 208 -28.76 -9.22 42.40
CA TYR A 208 -29.62 -9.35 43.58
C TYR A 208 -28.81 -9.58 44.86
N MET A 209 -29.12 -8.84 45.92
CA MET A 209 -28.51 -9.02 47.24
C MET A 209 -29.63 -9.26 48.27
N PRO A 210 -29.59 -10.36 49.03
CA PRO A 210 -30.54 -10.62 50.11
C PRO A 210 -30.61 -9.42 51.07
N GLY A 211 -31.82 -8.90 51.29
CA GLY A 211 -32.04 -7.74 52.16
C GLY A 211 -31.33 -6.44 51.71
N ASN A 212 -30.88 -6.33 50.46
CA ASN A 212 -30.00 -5.26 49.96
C ASN A 212 -28.69 -5.10 50.75
N ASP A 213 -28.24 -6.15 51.44
CA ASP A 213 -27.02 -6.09 52.24
C ASP A 213 -25.77 -6.24 51.36
N VAL A 214 -25.19 -5.10 50.98
CA VAL A 214 -23.96 -5.02 50.17
C VAL A 214 -22.71 -5.46 50.93
N SER A 215 -22.79 -5.74 52.24
CA SER A 215 -21.65 -6.22 53.03
C SER A 215 -21.43 -7.72 52.93
N LEU A 216 -22.44 -8.48 52.48
CA LEU A 216 -22.35 -9.93 52.33
C LEU A 216 -21.29 -10.33 51.29
N ARG A 217 -20.34 -11.17 51.70
CA ARG A 217 -19.25 -11.69 50.85
C ARG A 217 -19.03 -13.18 51.10
N GLY A 218 -18.43 -13.87 50.12
CA GLY A 218 -17.97 -15.24 50.25
C GLY A 218 -19.05 -16.22 50.77
N PRO A 219 -18.71 -17.10 51.74
CA PRO A 219 -19.65 -18.09 52.28
C PRO A 219 -20.92 -17.50 52.90
N ALA A 220 -20.83 -16.31 53.52
CA ALA A 220 -21.99 -15.64 54.12
C ALA A 220 -23.00 -15.20 53.05
N LEU A 221 -22.51 -14.70 51.90
CA LEU A 221 -23.37 -14.38 50.75
C LEU A 221 -24.04 -15.64 50.18
N ILE A 222 -23.30 -16.74 50.05
CA ILE A 222 -23.83 -18.02 49.56
C ILE A 222 -24.96 -18.53 50.46
N ALA A 223 -24.76 -18.51 51.79
CA ALA A 223 -25.76 -18.95 52.76
C ALA A 223 -27.02 -18.06 52.73
N ALA A 224 -26.85 -16.75 52.64
CA ALA A 224 -27.96 -15.80 52.55
C ALA A 224 -28.77 -15.98 51.25
N LEU A 225 -28.10 -16.17 50.11
CA LEU A 225 -28.77 -16.43 48.83
C LEU A 225 -29.58 -17.74 48.88
N LYS A 226 -29.02 -18.82 49.46
CA LYS A 226 -29.72 -20.11 49.62
C LYS A 226 -30.97 -20.00 50.50
N ALA A 227 -30.90 -19.22 51.58
CA ALA A 227 -32.02 -19.02 52.49
C ALA A 227 -33.20 -18.27 51.83
N ASP A 228 -32.92 -17.41 50.85
CA ASP A 228 -33.94 -16.64 50.13
C ASP A 228 -34.53 -17.36 48.90
N LEU A 229 -33.91 -18.42 48.38
CA LEU A 229 -34.40 -19.17 47.20
C LEU A 229 -35.89 -19.54 47.24
N PRO A 230 -36.48 -19.99 48.39
CA PRO A 230 -37.91 -20.34 48.43
C PRO A 230 -38.85 -19.15 48.18
N LYS A 231 -38.38 -17.93 48.37
CA LYS A 231 -39.15 -16.68 48.22
C LYS A 231 -39.06 -16.08 46.81
N MET A 232 -38.16 -16.62 45.97
CA MET A 232 -37.87 -16.08 44.64
C MET A 232 -38.83 -16.62 43.56
N SER A 233 -39.04 -15.82 42.51
CA SER A 233 -39.68 -16.28 41.27
C SER A 233 -38.85 -17.36 40.58
N ALA A 234 -39.45 -18.15 39.69
CA ALA A 234 -38.76 -19.25 39.01
C ALA A 234 -37.52 -18.76 38.24
N GLU A 235 -37.64 -17.64 37.52
CA GLU A 235 -36.54 -17.05 36.72
C GLU A 235 -35.42 -16.49 37.60
N MET A 236 -35.79 -15.80 38.69
CA MET A 236 -34.82 -15.27 39.65
C MET A 236 -34.09 -16.38 40.40
N ARG A 237 -34.80 -17.47 40.72
CA ARG A 237 -34.24 -18.65 41.37
C ARG A 237 -33.18 -19.31 40.48
N GLU A 238 -33.48 -19.51 39.20
CA GLU A 238 -32.56 -20.09 38.22
C GLU A 238 -31.24 -19.30 38.12
N VAL A 239 -31.32 -17.97 37.95
CA VAL A 239 -30.12 -17.10 37.91
C VAL A 239 -29.37 -17.12 39.25
N THR A 240 -30.09 -17.15 40.37
CA THR A 240 -29.49 -17.17 41.70
C THR A 240 -28.79 -18.49 42.00
N GLU A 241 -29.34 -19.62 41.58
CA GLU A 241 -28.72 -20.95 41.71
C GLU A 241 -27.42 -21.04 40.91
N LEU A 242 -27.40 -20.53 39.67
CA LEU A 242 -26.17 -20.42 38.86
C LEU A 242 -25.11 -19.54 39.53
N ARG A 243 -25.52 -18.42 40.14
CA ARG A 243 -24.62 -17.53 40.89
C ARG A 243 -24.08 -18.20 42.14
N ILE A 244 -24.92 -18.90 42.90
CA ILE A 244 -24.51 -19.68 44.08
C ILE A 244 -23.44 -20.70 43.66
N ALA A 245 -23.68 -21.47 42.60
CA ALA A 245 -22.73 -22.47 42.11
C ALA A 245 -21.39 -21.83 41.68
N SER A 246 -21.44 -20.68 41.00
CA SER A 246 -20.25 -19.93 40.59
C SER A 246 -19.46 -19.40 41.79
N LEU A 247 -20.14 -18.85 42.80
CA LEU A 247 -19.52 -18.35 44.03
C LEU A 247 -18.91 -19.48 44.87
N GLN A 248 -19.58 -20.64 44.94
CA GLN A 248 -19.04 -21.83 45.61
C GLN A 248 -17.76 -22.30 44.92
N LYS A 249 -17.78 -22.44 43.59
CA LYS A 249 -16.60 -22.84 42.82
C LYS A 249 -15.43 -21.87 43.01
N ALA A 250 -15.70 -20.56 43.02
CA ALA A 250 -14.68 -19.54 43.26
C ALA A 250 -14.11 -19.61 44.69
N HIS A 251 -14.95 -19.90 45.68
CA HIS A 251 -14.52 -20.08 47.07
C HIS A 251 -13.66 -21.34 47.23
N ASP A 252 -14.11 -22.48 46.70
CA ASP A 252 -13.38 -23.75 46.75
C ASP A 252 -12.00 -23.63 46.08
N PHE A 253 -11.92 -22.89 44.97
CA PHE A 253 -10.66 -22.59 44.30
C PHE A 253 -9.74 -21.70 45.13
N ALA A 254 -10.29 -20.67 45.80
CA ALA A 254 -9.52 -19.80 46.67
C ALA A 254 -8.98 -20.54 47.91
N GLU A 255 -9.76 -21.45 48.50
CA GLU A 255 -9.34 -22.32 49.60
C GLU A 255 -8.20 -23.26 49.17
N GLN A 256 -8.27 -23.84 47.97
CA GLN A 256 -7.19 -24.69 47.43
C GLN A 256 -5.87 -23.92 47.23
N ILE A 257 -5.94 -22.66 46.78
CA ILE A 257 -4.76 -21.80 46.64
C ILE A 257 -4.24 -21.35 48.01
N GLY A 258 -5.13 -21.00 48.94
CA GLY A 258 -4.76 -20.56 50.30
C GLY A 258 -4.15 -21.67 51.15
N ALA A 259 -4.66 -22.90 51.07
CA ALA A 259 -4.12 -24.06 51.76
C ALA A 259 -2.75 -24.49 51.22
N GLY A 260 -2.48 -24.26 49.94
CA GLY A 260 -1.18 -24.54 49.32
C GLY A 260 -0.04 -23.59 49.73
N ALA A 261 -0.34 -22.45 50.35
CA ALA A 261 0.65 -21.46 50.81
C ALA A 261 1.04 -21.60 52.30
N GLY A 262 0.33 -22.45 53.06
CA GLY A 262 0.55 -22.64 54.50
C GLY A 262 1.51 -23.76 54.90
N ASP A 263 1.86 -24.66 53.97
CA ASP A 263 2.73 -25.84 54.23
C ASP A 263 4.18 -25.63 53.74
N SER A 264 4.67 -24.40 53.72
CA SER A 264 6.09 -24.09 53.49
C SER A 264 6.56 -23.01 54.45
N ALA A 265 6.61 -23.35 55.74
CA ALA A 265 7.40 -22.67 56.77
C ALA A 265 7.99 -23.71 57.73
#